data_AF-S2RXG0-F1
#
_entry.id   AF-S2RXG0-F1
#
_cell.length_a   1.000
_cell.length_b   1.000
_cell.length_c   1.000
_cell.angle_alpha   90.00
_cell.angle_beta   90.00
_cell.angle_gamma   90.00
#
_symmetry.space_group_name_H-M   'P 1'
#
loop_
_entity.id
_entity.type
_entity.pdbx_description
1 polymer ?
#
loop_
_entity_poly.entity_id
_entity_poly.type
_entity_poly.pdbx_seq_one_letter_code
_entity_poly.pdbx_strand_id
1 'polypeptide(L)'
;QQGPDAGIDIPNFKAYHPYPLQAVWSGGDKISKRHIFRLWLKQPLFIHEDQFEAALTQLHFEPAIAQQLHLEQLAEGFEIQSFNSTPLTDEAPAIARIQTVINRDHLVPKFDDRHREVYLEGYQGEVPVLYRVPLDENFGEVGDEQVAYN
;
A
#
# COMPACT_ATOMS: atom_id res chain seq x y z
N GLN A 1 13.12 23.21 16.53
CA GLN A 1 13.21 21.76 16.76
C GLN A 1 12.35 21.45 17.95
N GLN A 2 11.27 20.70 17.78
CA GLN A 2 10.71 19.92 18.88
C GLN A 2 10.64 18.50 18.36
N GLY A 3 11.61 17.70 18.82
CA GLY A 3 11.50 16.25 18.86
C GLY A 3 10.50 15.84 19.95
N PRO A 4 10.31 14.54 20.18
CA PRO A 4 9.14 14.04 20.89
C PRO A 4 9.05 14.56 22.32
N ASP A 5 7.98 15.33 22.57
CA ASP A 5 7.57 15.77 23.91
C ASP A 5 7.21 14.57 24.82
N ALA A 6 7.10 13.37 24.25
CA ALA A 6 6.79 12.10 24.91
C ALA A 6 8.02 11.35 25.45
N GLY A 7 9.24 11.90 25.32
CA GLY A 7 10.44 11.34 25.95
C GLY A 7 11.00 10.06 25.31
N ILE A 8 10.63 9.76 24.06
CA ILE A 8 11.26 8.69 23.26
C ILE A 8 12.46 9.29 22.52
N ASP A 9 13.66 8.76 22.68
CA ASP A 9 14.79 9.27 21.88
C ASP A 9 14.70 8.77 20.44
N ILE A 10 14.77 9.70 19.47
CA ILE A 10 14.69 9.41 18.03
C ILE A 10 15.91 10.05 17.35
N PRO A 11 16.96 9.27 17.03
CA PRO A 11 18.14 9.79 16.38
C PRO A 11 17.82 10.47 15.05
N ASN A 12 18.41 11.63 14.79
CA ASN A 12 18.22 12.40 13.56
C ASN A 12 16.76 12.79 13.26
N PHE A 13 15.92 12.90 14.30
CA PHE A 13 14.52 13.27 14.14
C PHE A 13 14.34 14.54 13.30
N LYS A 14 13.40 14.46 12.37
CA LYS A 14 12.90 15.61 11.60
C LYS A 14 11.40 15.62 11.71
N ALA A 15 10.83 16.78 12.03
CA ALA A 15 9.39 16.95 12.00
C ALA A 15 8.85 16.59 10.61
N TYR A 16 7.76 15.82 10.58
CA TYR A 16 7.14 15.36 9.35
C TYR A 16 5.62 15.38 9.49
N HIS A 17 4.94 15.54 8.36
CA HIS A 17 3.50 15.30 8.29
C HIS A 17 3.26 13.80 8.13
N PRO A 18 2.29 13.21 8.85
CA PRO A 18 1.90 11.82 8.64
C PRO A 18 1.59 11.55 7.18
N TYR A 19 2.10 10.44 6.67
CA TYR A 19 1.78 10.00 5.32
C TYR A 19 0.33 9.52 5.25
N PRO A 20 -0.32 9.61 4.07
CA PRO A 20 -1.66 9.08 3.87
C PRO A 20 -1.79 7.62 4.30
N LEU A 21 -2.96 7.27 4.82
CA LEU A 21 -3.33 5.89 5.12
C LEU A 21 -3.35 5.08 3.83
N GLN A 22 -2.75 3.89 3.88
CA GLN A 22 -2.83 2.92 2.80
C GLN A 22 -3.52 1.66 3.28
N ALA A 23 -4.24 0.99 2.40
CA ALA A 23 -4.83 -0.31 2.65
C ALA A 23 -4.48 -1.28 1.53
N VAL A 24 -4.12 -2.50 1.90
CA VAL A 24 -3.99 -3.63 0.96
C VAL A 24 -5.23 -4.48 1.11
N TRP A 25 -6.01 -4.63 0.04
CA TRP A 25 -7.28 -5.36 0.03
C TRP A 25 -7.16 -6.66 -0.75
N SER A 26 -7.76 -7.73 -0.22
CA SER A 26 -7.77 -9.09 -0.80
C SER A 26 -8.98 -9.91 -0.36
N GLY A 27 -9.04 -11.19 -0.75
CA GLY A 27 -10.11 -12.11 -0.34
C GLY A 27 -11.35 -12.06 -1.22
N GLY A 28 -11.23 -11.62 -2.48
CA GLY A 28 -12.35 -11.58 -3.42
C GLY A 28 -11.90 -11.27 -4.85
N ASP A 29 -12.63 -11.82 -5.83
CA ASP A 29 -12.41 -11.61 -7.26
C ASP A 29 -12.80 -10.19 -7.72
N LYS A 30 -13.70 -9.54 -6.98
CA LYS A 30 -14.20 -8.18 -7.23
C LYS A 30 -13.87 -7.24 -6.08
N ILE A 31 -13.80 -5.94 -6.35
CA ILE A 31 -13.55 -4.91 -5.33
C ILE A 31 -14.59 -5.00 -4.21
N SER A 32 -15.86 -5.09 -4.58
CA SER A 32 -17.00 -5.20 -3.64
C SER A 32 -16.97 -6.43 -2.72
N LYS A 33 -16.17 -7.44 -3.05
CA LYS A 33 -16.06 -8.69 -2.29
C LYS A 33 -14.74 -8.82 -1.52
N ARG A 34 -13.81 -7.90 -1.69
CA ARG A 34 -12.55 -7.90 -0.94
C ARG A 34 -12.82 -7.47 0.50
N HIS A 35 -12.53 -8.35 1.44
CA HIS A 35 -12.86 -8.20 2.85
C HIS A 35 -11.68 -8.47 3.79
N ILE A 36 -10.57 -9.00 3.26
CA ILE A 36 -9.32 -9.17 3.99
C ILE A 36 -8.47 -7.95 3.72
N PHE A 37 -8.08 -7.23 4.76
CA PHE A 37 -7.28 -6.02 4.61
C PHE A 37 -6.09 -5.97 5.56
N ARG A 38 -5.08 -5.20 5.15
CA ARG A 38 -3.97 -4.74 6.00
C ARG A 38 -3.85 -3.24 5.84
N LEU A 39 -3.79 -2.51 6.95
CA LEU A 39 -3.57 -1.06 6.97
C LEU A 39 -2.09 -0.74 7.12
N TRP A 40 -1.61 0.25 6.38
CA TRP A 40 -0.23 0.72 6.42
C TRP A 40 -0.16 2.24 6.58
N LEU A 41 0.75 2.67 7.43
CA LEU A 41 1.15 4.07 7.59
C LEU A 41 2.66 4.16 7.44
N LYS A 42 3.10 4.77 6.34
CA LYS A 42 4.53 4.92 6.05
C LYS A 42 5.21 5.73 7.17
N GLN A 43 6.35 5.24 7.63
CA GLN A 43 7.21 5.95 8.58
C GLN A 43 8.48 6.47 7.91
N PRO A 44 9.06 7.58 8.40
CA PRO A 44 10.40 8.00 8.00
C PRO A 44 11.46 6.94 8.32
N LEU A 45 12.54 6.92 7.54
CA LEU A 45 13.62 5.93 7.67
C LEU A 45 14.42 6.01 9.00
N PHE A 46 14.25 7.10 9.76
CA PHE A 46 14.87 7.28 11.07
C PHE A 46 14.03 6.69 12.23
N ILE A 47 12.89 6.07 11.92
CA ILE A 47 12.10 5.31 12.90
C ILE A 47 12.53 3.86 12.82
N HIS A 48 12.99 3.32 13.95
CA HIS A 48 13.41 1.93 14.08
C HIS A 48 12.52 1.18 15.10
N GLU A 49 12.76 -0.13 15.20
CA GLU A 49 11.94 -1.05 16.01
C GLU A 49 11.86 -0.63 17.48
N ASP A 50 12.97 -0.17 18.05
CA ASP A 50 13.05 0.27 19.44
C ASP A 50 12.17 1.51 19.71
N GLN A 51 12.12 2.48 18.78
CA GLN A 51 11.20 3.61 18.90
C GLN A 51 9.74 3.17 18.73
N PHE A 52 9.46 2.22 17.84
CA PHE A 52 8.12 1.67 17.64
C PHE A 52 7.61 0.96 18.91
N GLU A 53 8.40 0.07 19.48
CA GLU A 53 8.07 -0.66 20.71
C GLU A 53 7.92 0.28 21.93
N ALA A 54 8.79 1.29 22.03
CA ALA A 54 8.64 2.33 23.05
C ALA A 54 7.31 3.09 22.90
N ALA A 55 6.92 3.45 21.66
CA ALA A 55 5.65 4.11 21.40
C ALA A 55 4.45 3.21 21.71
N LEU A 56 4.49 1.93 21.32
CA LEU A 56 3.44 0.96 21.66
C LEU A 56 3.24 0.84 23.17
N THR A 57 4.34 0.79 23.93
CA THR A 57 4.32 0.71 25.39
C THR A 57 3.71 1.96 26.02
N GLN A 58 4.04 3.16 25.52
CA GLN A 58 3.53 4.43 26.06
C GLN A 58 2.05 4.66 25.74
N LEU A 59 1.57 4.23 24.57
CA LEU A 59 0.20 4.50 24.10
C LEU A 59 -0.86 3.57 24.73
N HIS A 60 -0.44 2.53 25.46
CA HIS A 60 -1.33 1.61 26.19
C HIS A 60 -2.53 1.13 25.35
N PHE A 61 -2.27 0.70 24.11
CA PHE A 61 -3.33 0.12 23.27
C PHE A 61 -3.95 -1.12 23.93
N GLU A 62 -5.22 -1.37 23.59
CA GLU A 62 -5.87 -2.65 23.90
C GLU A 62 -4.99 -3.82 23.43
N PRO A 63 -4.75 -4.86 24.26
CA PRO A 63 -3.80 -5.93 23.93
C PRO A 63 -4.07 -6.60 22.57
N ALA A 64 -5.34 -6.78 22.22
CA ALA A 64 -5.74 -7.37 20.95
C ALA A 64 -5.37 -6.50 19.73
N ILE A 65 -5.36 -5.16 19.89
CA ILE A 65 -4.93 -4.23 18.85
C ILE A 65 -3.40 -4.17 18.82
N ALA A 66 -2.74 -4.06 19.97
CA ALA A 66 -1.29 -3.98 20.08
C ALA A 66 -0.60 -5.16 19.37
N GLN A 67 -1.13 -6.38 19.52
CA GLN A 67 -0.60 -7.58 18.87
C GLN A 67 -0.70 -7.60 17.34
N GLN A 68 -1.51 -6.73 16.75
CA GLN A 68 -1.68 -6.60 15.29
C GLN A 68 -0.83 -5.48 14.69
N LEU A 69 -0.20 -4.64 15.53
CA LEU A 69 0.65 -3.54 15.09
C LEU A 69 2.08 -4.04 14.94
N HIS A 70 2.67 -3.80 13.77
CA HIS A 70 4.04 -4.18 13.47
C HIS A 70 4.74 -3.08 12.68
N LEU A 71 6.05 -2.92 12.89
CA LEU A 71 6.90 -2.14 12.01
C LEU A 71 7.48 -3.07 10.93
N GLU A 72 7.19 -2.78 9.67
CA GLU A 72 7.65 -3.58 8.53
C GLU A 72 8.41 -2.69 7.54
N GLN A 73 9.50 -3.21 6.96
CA GLN A 73 10.12 -2.63 5.77
C GLN A 73 9.57 -3.34 4.53
N LEU A 74 8.95 -2.57 3.63
CA LEU A 74 8.30 -3.11 2.44
C LEU A 74 8.83 -2.41 1.19
N ALA A 75 9.27 -3.20 0.22
CA ALA A 75 9.49 -2.72 -1.14
C ALA A 75 8.13 -2.73 -1.86
N GLU A 76 7.64 -1.56 -2.27
CA GLU A 76 6.36 -1.46 -3.00
C GLU A 76 6.42 -2.18 -4.36
N GLY A 77 7.62 -2.33 -4.94
CA GLY A 77 7.84 -2.98 -6.24
C GLY A 77 7.30 -2.14 -7.40
N PHE A 78 7.22 -2.75 -8.59
CA PHE A 78 6.62 -2.11 -9.75
C PHE A 78 5.09 -2.10 -9.67
N GLU A 79 4.48 -0.95 -9.98
CA GLU A 79 3.03 -0.77 -9.87
C GLU A 79 2.48 0.19 -10.92
N ILE A 80 1.19 0.02 -11.22
CA ILE A 80 0.38 1.00 -11.94
C ILE A 80 -0.67 1.60 -11.00
N GLN A 81 -1.00 2.88 -11.21
CA GLN A 81 -1.96 3.58 -10.36
C GLN A 81 -2.90 4.50 -11.14
N SER A 82 -4.10 4.69 -10.61
CA SER A 82 -5.09 5.64 -11.12
C SER A 82 -5.89 6.24 -9.97
N PHE A 83 -6.11 7.55 -10.03
CA PHE A 83 -6.98 8.26 -9.08
C PHE A 83 -8.46 7.95 -9.33
N ASN A 84 -9.26 7.87 -8.28
CA ASN A 84 -10.72 7.87 -8.29
C ASN A 84 -11.22 8.93 -7.30
N SER A 85 -12.16 9.79 -7.71
CA SER A 85 -12.64 10.90 -6.88
C SER A 85 -13.59 10.48 -5.75
N THR A 86 -14.05 9.24 -5.77
CA THR A 86 -14.96 8.64 -4.79
C THR A 86 -14.39 7.29 -4.33
N PRO A 87 -14.97 6.64 -3.30
CA PRO A 87 -14.61 5.27 -2.96
C PRO A 87 -14.70 4.33 -4.16
N LEU A 88 -13.89 3.27 -4.16
CA LEU A 88 -13.89 2.29 -5.24
C LEU A 88 -15.15 1.43 -5.20
N THR A 89 -15.76 1.26 -6.37
CA THR A 89 -16.79 0.26 -6.67
C THR A 89 -16.28 -0.62 -7.80
N ASP A 90 -16.98 -1.71 -8.12
CA ASP A 90 -16.59 -2.62 -9.21
C ASP A 90 -16.54 -1.90 -10.57
N GLU A 91 -17.30 -0.82 -10.73
CA GLU A 91 -17.41 0.01 -11.94
C GLU A 91 -16.56 1.29 -11.89
N ALA A 92 -15.70 1.46 -10.89
CA ALA A 92 -14.93 2.68 -10.72
C ALA A 92 -14.07 2.98 -11.98
N PRO A 93 -14.12 4.20 -12.53
CA PRO A 93 -13.35 4.58 -13.73
C PRO A 93 -11.84 4.34 -13.59
N ALA A 94 -11.30 4.40 -12.37
CA ALA A 94 -9.90 4.11 -12.11
C ALA A 94 -9.51 2.66 -12.44
N ILE A 95 -10.41 1.71 -12.19
CA ILE A 95 -10.20 0.28 -12.47
C ILE A 95 -10.17 0.07 -13.98
N ALA A 96 -11.17 0.61 -14.69
CA ALA A 96 -11.24 0.52 -16.15
C ALA A 96 -10.00 1.14 -16.83
N ARG A 97 -9.51 2.29 -16.31
CA ARG A 97 -8.26 2.91 -16.80
C ARG A 97 -7.06 1.99 -16.63
N ILE A 98 -6.87 1.41 -15.45
CA ILE A 98 -5.75 0.49 -15.20
C ILE A 98 -5.86 -0.75 -16.08
N GLN A 99 -7.04 -1.38 -16.14
CA GLN A 99 -7.27 -2.57 -17.00
C GLN A 99 -7.00 -2.28 -18.47
N THR A 100 -7.39 -1.09 -18.96
CA THR A 100 -7.11 -0.68 -20.34
C THR A 100 -5.60 -0.61 -20.61
N VAL A 101 -4.82 -0.03 -19.68
CA VAL A 101 -3.36 0.06 -19.83
C VAL A 101 -2.71 -1.31 -19.73
N ILE A 102 -3.12 -2.13 -18.76
CA ILE A 102 -2.64 -3.51 -18.60
C ILE A 102 -2.82 -4.31 -19.88
N ASN A 103 -4.02 -4.27 -20.48
CA ASN A 103 -4.32 -5.00 -21.71
C ASN A 103 -3.57 -4.43 -22.93
N ARG A 104 -3.48 -3.10 -23.04
CA ARG A 104 -2.80 -2.42 -24.15
C ARG A 104 -1.30 -2.71 -24.17
N ASP A 105 -0.68 -2.69 -23.00
CA ASP A 105 0.78 -2.77 -22.86
C ASP A 105 1.25 -4.18 -22.46
N HIS A 106 0.34 -5.17 -22.49
CA HIS A 106 0.60 -6.57 -22.13
C HIS A 106 1.28 -6.74 -20.75
N LEU A 107 0.86 -5.93 -19.78
CA LEU A 107 1.32 -6.03 -18.40
C LEU A 107 0.59 -7.19 -17.70
N VAL A 108 1.24 -7.78 -16.70
CA VAL A 108 0.76 -8.89 -15.90
C VAL A 108 0.66 -8.42 -14.45
N PRO A 109 -0.56 -8.38 -13.87
CA PRO A 109 -0.72 -8.16 -12.44
C PRO A 109 0.08 -9.20 -11.64
N LYS A 110 0.77 -8.76 -10.59
CA LYS A 110 1.46 -9.68 -9.69
C LYS A 110 0.49 -10.58 -8.91
N PHE A 111 -0.73 -10.07 -8.69
CA PHE A 111 -1.80 -10.73 -7.97
C PHE A 111 -3.14 -10.38 -8.62
N ASP A 112 -4.00 -11.38 -8.83
CA ASP A 112 -5.32 -11.16 -9.43
C ASP A 112 -6.38 -10.72 -8.40
N ASP A 113 -6.18 -11.07 -7.13
CA ASP A 113 -7.13 -10.87 -6.04
C ASP A 113 -6.76 -9.73 -5.09
N ARG A 114 -5.68 -8.98 -5.38
CA ARG A 114 -5.12 -7.95 -4.48
C ARG A 114 -5.03 -6.59 -5.13
N HIS A 115 -5.22 -5.54 -4.34
CA HIS A 115 -4.93 -4.16 -4.76
C HIS A 115 -4.54 -3.32 -3.55
N ARG A 116 -4.04 -2.11 -3.81
CA ARG A 116 -3.80 -1.12 -2.78
C ARG A 116 -4.64 0.13 -3.01
N GLU A 117 -5.10 0.70 -1.92
CA GLU A 117 -5.77 2.00 -1.86
C GLU A 117 -4.89 2.96 -1.05
N VAL A 118 -4.76 4.20 -1.51
CA VAL A 118 -4.20 5.31 -0.71
C VAL A 118 -5.27 6.37 -0.52
N TYR A 119 -5.60 6.66 0.74
CA TYR A 119 -6.60 7.64 1.13
C TYR A 119 -5.93 9.00 1.34
N LEU A 120 -5.85 9.79 0.27
CA LEU A 120 -5.06 11.03 0.22
C LEU A 120 -5.47 12.08 1.26
N GLU A 121 -6.76 12.09 1.64
CA GLU A 121 -7.35 13.03 2.59
C GLU A 121 -7.64 12.39 3.96
N GLY A 122 -7.12 11.17 4.19
CA GLY A 122 -7.53 10.33 5.33
C GLY A 122 -8.82 9.55 5.04
N TYR A 123 -9.19 8.64 5.95
CA TYR A 123 -10.39 7.82 5.80
C TYR A 123 -11.55 8.40 6.62
N GLN A 124 -12.60 8.86 5.92
CA GLN A 124 -13.80 9.46 6.54
C GLN A 124 -15.10 9.07 5.79
N GLY A 125 -15.11 7.94 5.08
CA GLY A 125 -16.25 7.48 4.30
C GLY A 125 -16.09 7.77 2.80
N GLU A 126 -16.85 8.73 2.26
CA GLU A 126 -16.79 9.09 0.83
C GLU A 126 -15.53 9.91 0.49
N VAL A 127 -14.39 9.23 0.47
CA VAL A 127 -13.10 9.86 0.20
C VAL A 127 -12.55 9.49 -1.17
N PRO A 128 -11.79 10.38 -1.82
CA PRO A 128 -11.01 10.03 -2.99
C PRO A 128 -9.96 8.96 -2.67
N VAL A 129 -9.70 8.10 -3.64
CA VAL A 129 -8.77 6.97 -3.51
C VAL A 129 -7.81 6.95 -4.67
N LEU A 130 -6.52 6.78 -4.38
CA LEU A 130 -5.55 6.34 -5.38
C LEU A 130 -5.55 4.81 -5.43
N TYR A 131 -6.10 4.26 -6.50
CA TYR A 131 -6.11 2.82 -6.76
C TYR A 131 -4.76 2.40 -7.35
N ARG A 132 -4.11 1.42 -6.74
CA ARG A 132 -2.79 0.90 -7.17
C ARG A 132 -2.87 -0.62 -7.35
N VAL A 133 -2.26 -1.11 -8.42
CA VAL A 133 -2.16 -2.53 -8.75
C VAL A 133 -0.67 -2.91 -8.84
N PRO A 134 -0.22 -3.87 -8.01
CA PRO A 134 1.11 -4.43 -8.14
C PRO A 134 1.26 -5.20 -9.44
N LEU A 135 2.37 -4.97 -10.11
CA LEU A 135 2.71 -5.55 -11.40
C LEU A 135 3.90 -6.51 -11.23
N ASP A 136 3.96 -7.56 -12.05
CA ASP A 136 5.15 -8.39 -12.15
C ASP A 136 6.32 -7.55 -12.71
N GLU A 137 7.55 -7.79 -12.28
CA GLU A 137 8.73 -7.07 -12.78
C GLU A 137 9.26 -7.69 -14.08
N ASN A 138 8.79 -8.90 -14.42
CA ASN A 138 9.24 -9.67 -15.59
C ASN A 138 8.40 -9.42 -16.85
N PHE A 139 8.14 -8.16 -17.19
CA PHE A 139 7.53 -7.84 -18.49
C PHE A 139 8.56 -7.91 -19.60
N GLY A 140 8.51 -8.98 -20.40
CA GLY A 140 9.29 -9.08 -21.64
C GLY A 140 10.44 -10.09 -21.65
N GLU A 141 10.52 -11.02 -20.69
CA GLU A 141 11.26 -12.26 -20.95
C GLU A 141 10.46 -13.08 -21.97
N VAL A 142 10.78 -12.89 -23.24
CA VAL A 142 10.53 -13.89 -24.27
C VAL A 142 11.24 -15.14 -23.77
N GLY A 143 10.48 -16.18 -23.41
CA GLY A 143 11.09 -17.45 -23.02
C GLY A 143 12.12 -17.86 -24.06
N ASP A 144 13.25 -18.40 -23.62
CA ASP A 144 14.37 -18.91 -24.42
C ASP A 144 13.99 -20.04 -25.43
N GLU A 145 12.71 -20.20 -25.78
CA GLU A 145 12.18 -21.29 -26.61
C GLU A 145 11.83 -20.90 -28.05
N GLN A 146 12.26 -19.75 -28.56
CA GLN A 146 12.17 -19.45 -30.00
C GLN A 146 13.46 -18.87 -30.58
N VAL A 147 14.54 -19.64 -30.52
CA VAL A 147 15.62 -19.52 -31.50
C VAL A 147 15.50 -20.70 -32.47
N ALA A 148 14.66 -20.53 -33.49
CA ALA A 148 14.66 -21.43 -34.63
C ALA A 148 15.91 -21.14 -35.47
N TYR A 149 16.88 -22.05 -35.45
CA TYR A 149 17.93 -22.09 -36.46
C TYR A 149 17.32 -22.52 -37.79
N ASN A 150 17.48 -21.69 -38.82
CA ASN A 150 17.59 -22.10 -40.23
C ASN A 150 18.53 -21.12 -40.93
#